data_AF-A0A9D8G1P7-F1
#
_entry.id   AF-A0A9D8G1P7-F1
#
_cell.length_a   1.000
_cell.length_b   1.000
_cell.length_c   1.000
_cell.angle_alpha   90.00
_cell.angle_beta   90.00
_cell.angle_gamma   90.00
#
_symmetry.space_group_name_H-M   'P 1'
#
loop_
_entity.id
_entity.type
_entity.pdbx_description
1 polymer ?
#
loop_
_entity_poly.entity_id
_entity_poly.type
_entity_poly.pdbx_seq_one_letter_code
_entity_poly.pdbx_strand_id
1 'polypeptide(L)'
;MKKLFKPKGIDLLDVRDQALRHQVKEWSIKSWGKFNGFEVFTWLNPSREKLIATLDSMPFPIIWVSTDDVFQDQCREEQNTFPNVQHVFIVSTRYSIENHFGETKKLGSFFEVFFIPELMANKGIVVVTAKGKNGEQLIHDFTLSLTHSCE
;
A
#
# COMPACT_ATOMS: atom_id res chain seq x y z
N MET A 1 28.31 -32.02 -42.38
CA MET A 1 27.25 -32.22 -41.37
C MET A 1 27.01 -30.90 -40.65
N LYS A 2 25.82 -30.29 -40.76
CA LYS A 2 25.45 -29.08 -40.01
C LYS A 2 24.79 -29.50 -38.69
N LYS A 3 25.38 -29.12 -37.55
CA LYS A 3 24.76 -29.32 -36.22
C LYS A 3 23.58 -28.35 -36.10
N LEU A 4 22.36 -28.88 -35.98
CA LEU A 4 21.19 -28.08 -35.61
C LEU A 4 21.34 -27.64 -34.15
N PHE A 5 21.46 -26.33 -33.93
CA PHE A 5 21.26 -25.73 -32.61
C PHE A 5 19.75 -25.79 -32.30
N LYS A 6 19.37 -26.65 -31.36
CA LYS A 6 18.05 -26.56 -30.70
C LYS A 6 18.12 -25.37 -29.74
N PRO A 7 17.28 -24.32 -29.88
CA PRO A 7 17.17 -23.32 -28.83
C PRO A 7 16.68 -24.00 -27.55
N LYS A 8 17.34 -23.71 -26.42
CA LYS A 8 16.89 -24.13 -25.09
C LYS A 8 15.45 -23.63 -24.92
N GLY A 9 14.50 -24.56 -24.84
CA GLY A 9 13.12 -24.23 -24.53
C GLY A 9 13.08 -23.52 -23.19
N ILE A 10 12.43 -22.36 -23.14
CA ILE A 10 12.13 -21.68 -21.89
C ILE A 10 11.27 -22.63 -21.07
N ASP A 11 11.73 -23.00 -19.88
CA ASP A 11 10.91 -23.77 -18.95
C ASP A 11 9.81 -22.84 -18.41
N LEU A 12 8.59 -23.05 -18.88
CA LEU A 12 7.43 -22.25 -18.50
C LEU A 12 7.12 -22.38 -17.01
N LEU A 13 7.52 -23.49 -16.36
CA LEU A 13 7.36 -23.66 -14.91
C LEU A 13 8.33 -22.75 -14.16
N ASP A 14 9.59 -22.68 -14.59
CA ASP A 14 10.58 -21.78 -13.99
C ASP A 14 10.18 -20.31 -14.13
N VAL A 15 9.68 -19.91 -15.31
CA VAL A 15 9.18 -18.55 -15.55
C VAL A 15 7.97 -18.25 -14.65
N ARG A 16 7.05 -19.21 -14.49
CA ARG A 16 5.89 -19.05 -13.61
C ARG A 16 6.32 -18.91 -12.15
N ASP A 17 7.22 -19.75 -11.68
CA ASP A 17 7.69 -19.73 -10.30
C ASP A 17 8.47 -18.45 -9.99
N GLN A 18 9.27 -17.96 -10.94
CA GLN A 18 9.94 -16.67 -10.83
C GLN A 18 8.92 -15.53 -10.77
N ALA A 19 7.91 -15.52 -11.65
CA ALA A 19 6.86 -14.50 -11.64
C ALA A 19 6.08 -14.50 -10.32
N LEU A 20 5.74 -15.67 -9.78
CA LEU A 20 5.06 -15.81 -8.49
C LEU A 20 5.92 -15.28 -7.34
N ARG A 21 7.22 -15.60 -7.32
CA ARG A 21 8.14 -15.09 -6.29
C ARG A 21 8.29 -13.56 -6.36
N HIS A 22 8.37 -13.01 -7.57
CA HIS A 22 8.40 -11.57 -7.78
C HIS A 22 7.11 -10.90 -7.30
N GLN A 23 5.94 -11.47 -7.62
CA GLN A 23 4.66 -10.96 -7.14
C GLN A 23 4.56 -11.00 -5.61
N VAL A 24 4.96 -12.10 -4.97
CA VAL A 24 4.93 -12.21 -3.51
C VAL A 24 5.81 -11.15 -2.86
N LYS A 25 7.02 -10.92 -3.40
CA LYS A 25 7.96 -9.92 -2.87
C LYS A 25 7.49 -8.48 -3.09
N GLU A 26 6.89 -8.19 -4.24
CA GLU A 26 6.44 -6.83 -4.55
C GLU A 26 5.08 -6.49 -3.93
N TRP A 27 4.21 -7.47 -3.74
CA TRP A 27 2.84 -7.28 -3.24
C TRP A 27 2.65 -7.70 -1.78
N SER A 28 3.74 -8.01 -1.06
CA SER A 28 3.71 -8.13 0.40
C SER A 28 3.76 -6.75 1.06
N ILE A 29 3.19 -6.65 2.27
CA ILE A 29 3.40 -5.49 3.14
C ILE A 29 4.90 -5.34 3.45
N LYS A 30 5.44 -4.13 3.34
CA LYS A 30 6.85 -3.79 3.59
C LYS A 30 6.92 -2.81 4.77
N SER A 31 7.77 -3.10 5.74
CA SER A 31 8.05 -2.20 6.88
C SER A 31 9.22 -1.27 6.55
N TRP A 32 9.07 0.01 6.89
CA TRP A 32 10.07 1.06 6.68
C TRP A 32 10.66 1.60 7.99
N GLY A 33 10.32 0.99 9.12
CA GLY A 33 10.75 1.45 10.44
C GLY A 33 9.97 2.67 10.92
N LYS A 34 10.65 3.54 11.68
CA LYS A 34 10.03 4.69 12.33
C LYS A 34 10.33 5.98 11.60
N PHE A 35 9.29 6.76 11.31
CA PHE A 35 9.39 8.10 10.74
C PHE A 35 8.54 9.07 11.57
N ASN A 36 9.14 10.16 12.07
CA ASN A 36 8.48 11.12 12.96
C ASN A 36 7.72 10.47 14.16
N GLY A 37 8.19 9.31 14.62
CA GLY A 37 7.59 8.55 15.71
C GLY A 37 6.44 7.60 15.30
N PHE A 38 6.08 7.55 14.02
CA PHE A 38 5.13 6.57 13.47
C PHE A 38 5.86 5.34 12.96
N GLU A 39 5.26 4.16 13.13
CA GLU A 39 5.70 2.96 12.42
C GLU A 39 5.07 2.96 11.02
N VAL A 40 5.91 2.90 9.98
CA VAL A 40 5.46 3.09 8.59
C VAL A 40 5.52 1.78 7.83
N PHE A 41 4.41 1.45 7.18
CA PHE A 41 4.27 0.30 6.31
C PHE A 41 3.74 0.73 4.94
N THR A 42 4.21 0.07 3.88
CA THR A 42 3.67 0.22 2.53
C THR A 42 3.16 -1.12 2.00
N TRP A 43 2.10 -1.09 1.21
CA TRP A 43 1.53 -2.28 0.61
C TRP A 43 0.99 -2.01 -0.79
N LEU A 44 1.64 -2.62 -1.78
CA LEU A 44 1.19 -2.58 -3.17
C LEU A 44 0.25 -3.76 -3.47
N ASN A 45 -0.88 -3.48 -4.13
CA ASN A 45 -1.91 -4.46 -4.51
C ASN A 45 -2.41 -5.34 -3.36
N PRO A 46 -2.83 -4.78 -2.21
CA PRO A 46 -3.37 -5.58 -1.13
C PRO A 46 -4.67 -6.27 -1.57
N SER A 47 -4.76 -7.58 -1.36
CA SER A 47 -6.04 -8.30 -1.46
C SER A 47 -6.94 -7.92 -0.28
N ARG A 48 -8.26 -7.85 -0.52
CA ARG A 48 -9.23 -7.41 0.49
C ARG A 48 -9.17 -8.15 1.82
N GLU A 49 -9.23 -9.48 1.76
CA GLU A 49 -9.17 -10.34 2.94
C GLU A 49 -7.90 -10.09 3.77
N LYS A 50 -6.74 -10.02 3.11
CA LYS A 50 -5.46 -9.78 3.80
C LYS A 50 -5.39 -8.38 4.40
N LEU A 51 -5.93 -7.37 3.72
CA LEU A 51 -5.92 -6.01 4.25
C LEU A 51 -6.77 -5.92 5.52
N ILE A 52 -8.01 -6.39 5.47
CA ILE A 52 -8.92 -6.39 6.63
C ILE A 52 -8.28 -7.14 7.79
N ALA A 53 -7.86 -8.39 7.58
CA ALA A 53 -7.22 -9.19 8.62
C ALA A 53 -5.98 -8.52 9.21
N THR A 54 -5.18 -7.83 8.37
CA THR A 54 -3.99 -7.11 8.84
C THR A 54 -4.38 -5.91 9.70
N LEU A 55 -5.29 -5.06 9.23
CA LEU A 55 -5.74 -3.87 9.97
C LEU A 55 -6.42 -4.25 11.30
N ASP A 56 -7.19 -5.33 11.32
CA ASP A 56 -7.84 -5.86 12.52
C ASP A 56 -6.84 -6.45 13.53
N SER A 57 -5.74 -7.02 13.04
CA SER A 57 -4.73 -7.66 13.90
C SER A 57 -3.78 -6.68 14.59
N MET A 58 -3.69 -5.43 14.13
CA MET A 58 -2.75 -4.47 14.70
C MET A 58 -3.24 -3.97 16.07
N PRO A 59 -2.42 -4.04 17.13
CA PRO A 59 -2.83 -3.69 18.49
C PRO A 59 -2.81 -2.18 18.77
N PHE A 60 -2.48 -1.35 17.77
CA PHE A 60 -2.35 0.10 17.90
C PHE A 60 -3.22 0.82 16.86
N PRO A 61 -3.61 2.07 17.14
CA PRO A 61 -4.27 2.95 16.18
C PRO A 61 -3.59 3.01 14.82
N ILE A 62 -4.37 2.81 13.76
CA ILE A 62 -3.91 2.89 12.38
C ILE A 62 -4.39 4.18 11.73
N ILE A 63 -3.45 4.88 11.12
CA ILE A 63 -3.67 5.89 10.10
C ILE A 63 -3.54 5.20 8.76
N TRP A 64 -4.65 5.02 8.07
CA TRP A 64 -4.68 4.38 6.76
C TRP A 64 -4.59 5.45 5.66
N VAL A 65 -3.53 5.41 4.87
CA VAL A 65 -3.37 6.27 3.70
C VAL A 65 -3.50 5.41 2.44
N SER A 66 -4.46 5.71 1.59
CA SER A 66 -4.80 4.88 0.44
C SER A 66 -4.90 5.70 -0.84
N THR A 67 -4.69 5.05 -1.98
CA THR A 67 -5.23 5.58 -3.23
C THR A 67 -6.73 5.35 -3.31
N ASP A 68 -7.42 6.23 -4.01
CA ASP A 68 -8.86 6.16 -4.27
C ASP A 68 -9.35 4.83 -4.81
N ASP A 69 -8.58 4.26 -5.73
CA ASP A 69 -8.89 3.00 -6.38
C ASP A 69 -8.75 1.79 -5.44
N VAL A 70 -7.77 1.77 -4.54
CA VAL A 70 -7.69 0.76 -3.48
C VAL A 70 -8.88 0.94 -2.56
N PHE A 71 -9.07 2.13 -1.99
CA PHE A 71 -10.14 2.37 -1.03
C PHE A 71 -11.52 1.95 -1.57
N GLN A 72 -11.83 2.30 -2.81
CA GLN A 72 -13.08 1.91 -3.45
C GLN A 72 -13.25 0.39 -3.54
N ASP A 73 -12.21 -0.36 -3.91
CA ASP A 73 -12.29 -1.83 -4.00
C ASP A 73 -12.51 -2.48 -2.62
N GLN A 74 -12.00 -1.85 -1.56
CA GLN A 74 -12.09 -2.37 -0.18
C GLN A 74 -13.42 -2.06 0.49
N CYS A 75 -14.03 -0.93 0.14
CA CYS A 75 -15.24 -0.38 0.76
C CYS A 75 -16.50 -0.54 -0.10
N ARG A 76 -16.45 -1.30 -1.21
CA ARG A 76 -17.60 -1.55 -2.10
C ARG A 76 -18.78 -2.25 -1.43
N GLU A 77 -18.58 -2.94 -0.32
CA GLU A 77 -19.63 -3.63 0.44
C GLU A 77 -19.79 -2.96 1.81
N GLU A 78 -21.02 -2.54 2.13
CA GLU A 78 -21.36 -1.75 3.33
C GLU A 78 -21.05 -2.44 4.68
N GLN A 79 -20.68 -3.73 4.69
CA GLN A 79 -20.51 -4.52 5.91
C GLN A 79 -19.07 -4.52 6.47
N ASN A 80 -18.12 -3.88 5.80
CA ASN A 80 -16.74 -3.85 6.27
C ASN A 80 -16.53 -2.75 7.31
N THR A 81 -16.13 -3.12 8.52
CA THR A 81 -15.68 -2.18 9.55
C THR A 81 -14.18 -2.32 9.77
N PHE A 82 -13.48 -1.20 9.96
CA PHE A 82 -12.06 -1.17 10.29
C PHE A 82 -11.86 -0.61 11.71
N PRO A 83 -12.11 -1.38 12.77
CA PRO A 83 -12.21 -0.88 14.15
C PRO A 83 -10.93 -0.20 14.67
N ASN A 84 -9.75 -0.63 14.20
CA ASN A 84 -8.46 -0.06 14.61
C ASN A 84 -8.02 1.13 13.74
N VAL A 85 -8.73 1.41 12.64
CA VAL A 85 -8.42 2.54 11.76
C VAL A 85 -9.10 3.79 12.30
N GLN A 86 -8.29 4.74 12.75
CA GLN A 86 -8.78 6.01 13.31
C GLN A 86 -8.97 7.08 12.23
N HIS A 87 -8.10 7.07 11.23
CA HIS A 87 -8.10 8.06 10.16
C HIS A 87 -7.87 7.40 8.82
N VAL A 88 -8.64 7.84 7.83
CA VAL A 88 -8.44 7.47 6.44
C VAL A 88 -8.10 8.70 5.62
N PHE A 89 -6.96 8.63 4.95
CA PHE A 89 -6.48 9.65 4.02
C PHE A 89 -6.40 9.08 2.61
N ILE A 90 -6.77 9.92 1.64
CA ILE A 90 -6.90 9.52 0.24
C ILE A 90 -5.98 10.36 -0.62
N VAL A 91 -5.07 9.69 -1.33
CA VAL A 91 -4.34 10.29 -2.46
C VAL A 91 -5.12 10.00 -3.74
N SER A 92 -5.57 11.07 -4.39
CA SER A 92 -6.39 10.94 -5.61
C SER A 92 -5.53 10.45 -6.77
N THR A 93 -5.98 9.42 -7.48
CA THR A 93 -5.32 8.99 -8.71
C THR A 93 -6.17 9.31 -9.92
N ARG A 94 -7.43 8.85 -9.97
CA ARG A 94 -8.34 8.99 -11.13
C ARG A 94 -9.84 8.85 -10.82
N TYR A 95 -10.21 8.32 -9.66
CA TYR A 95 -11.58 8.02 -9.29
C TYR A 95 -12.12 9.05 -8.30
N SER A 96 -13.36 9.47 -8.51
CA SER A 96 -14.08 10.21 -7.48
C SER A 96 -14.49 9.22 -6.39
N ILE A 97 -13.95 9.38 -5.19
CA ILE A 97 -14.54 8.74 -4.01
C ILE A 97 -15.77 9.54 -3.64
N GLU A 98 -16.94 9.01 -3.99
CA GLU A 98 -18.17 9.39 -3.30
C GLU A 98 -18.10 8.82 -1.88
N ASN A 99 -18.65 9.53 -0.88
CA ASN A 99 -18.53 9.26 0.56
C ASN A 99 -19.08 7.88 0.99
N HIS A 100 -18.43 6.80 0.59
CA HIS A 100 -18.90 5.44 0.83
C HIS A 100 -18.51 4.93 2.23
N PHE A 101 -17.60 5.62 2.95
CA PHE A 101 -17.18 5.18 4.28
C PHE A 101 -16.50 6.29 5.11
N GLY A 102 -17.16 6.75 6.18
CA GLY A 102 -16.60 7.67 7.18
C GLY A 102 -16.14 9.05 6.67
N GLU A 103 -15.50 9.83 7.56
CA GLU A 103 -14.83 11.08 7.18
C GLU A 103 -13.46 10.76 6.56
N THR A 104 -13.38 10.72 5.23
CA THR A 104 -12.08 10.64 4.52
C THR A 104 -11.54 12.04 4.22
N LYS A 105 -10.23 12.25 4.39
CA LYS A 105 -9.55 13.49 4.00
C LYS A 105 -8.67 13.26 2.77
N LYS A 106 -8.66 14.20 1.82
CA LYS A 106 -7.80 14.13 0.63
C LYS A 106 -6.41 14.68 0.90
N LEU A 107 -5.39 14.08 0.30
CA LEU A 107 -3.99 14.53 0.29
C LEU A 107 -3.48 14.66 -1.14
N GLY A 108 -2.50 15.54 -1.35
CA GLY A 108 -1.76 15.65 -2.62
C GLY A 108 -0.74 14.52 -2.80
N SER A 109 -0.22 13.97 -1.70
CA SER A 109 0.78 12.90 -1.68
C SER A 109 0.69 12.06 -0.41
N PHE A 110 1.28 10.87 -0.42
CA PHE A 110 1.34 10.03 0.79
C PHE A 110 2.14 10.68 1.92
N PHE A 111 3.15 11.48 1.56
CA PHE A 111 4.07 12.07 2.53
C PHE A 111 3.42 13.18 3.37
N GLU A 112 2.39 13.85 2.82
CA GLU A 112 1.66 14.92 3.52
C GLU A 112 1.03 14.50 4.84
N VAL A 113 0.76 13.20 5.04
CA VAL A 113 0.18 12.69 6.29
C VAL A 113 1.03 13.06 7.52
N PHE A 114 2.34 13.16 7.36
CA PHE A 114 3.27 13.47 8.44
C PHE A 114 3.33 14.97 8.82
N PHE A 115 2.64 15.83 8.07
CA PHE A 115 2.53 17.26 8.37
C PHE A 115 1.20 17.63 9.01
N ILE A 116 0.31 16.66 9.24
CA ILE A 116 -1.01 16.91 9.83
C ILE A 116 -0.86 17.06 11.35
N PRO A 117 -1.09 18.26 11.92
CA PRO A 117 -0.81 18.53 13.33
C PRO A 117 -1.58 17.63 14.29
N GLU A 118 -2.83 17.29 13.93
CA GLU A 118 -3.72 16.43 14.72
C GLU A 118 -3.13 15.04 14.98
N LEU A 119 -2.34 14.51 14.04
CA LEU A 119 -1.77 13.17 14.12
C LEU A 119 -0.50 13.13 14.98
N MET A 120 0.23 14.25 15.05
CA MET A 120 1.54 14.31 15.71
C MET A 120 1.47 14.09 17.23
N ALA A 121 0.31 14.32 17.84
CA ALA A 121 0.07 14.05 19.26
C ALA A 121 -0.11 12.55 19.54
N ASN A 122 -0.67 11.79 18.59
CA ASN A 122 -1.03 10.39 18.74
C ASN A 122 -0.20 9.53 17.79
N LYS A 123 1.06 9.32 18.17
CA LYS A 123 1.98 8.42 17.46
C LYS A 123 1.37 7.03 17.34
N GLY A 124 1.43 6.44 16.15
CA GLY A 124 0.79 5.17 15.85
C GLY A 124 1.37 4.51 14.60
N ILE A 125 0.54 3.73 13.91
CA ILE A 125 0.94 3.03 12.70
C ILE A 125 0.40 3.77 11.48
N VAL A 126 1.26 4.06 10.52
CA VAL A 126 0.86 4.56 9.20
C VAL A 126 0.96 3.41 8.20
N VAL A 127 -0.18 3.03 7.63
CA VAL A 127 -0.25 2.01 6.57
C VAL A 127 -0.59 2.70 5.26
N VAL A 128 0.36 2.72 4.33
CA VAL A 128 0.19 3.24 2.97
C VAL A 128 -0.18 2.11 2.03
N THR A 129 -1.26 2.27 1.28
CA THR A 129 -1.75 1.28 0.32
C THR A 129 -1.96 1.89 -1.05
N ALA A 130 -1.58 1.15 -2.09
CA ALA A 130 -1.79 1.56 -3.47
C ALA A 130 -1.97 0.33 -4.38
N LYS A 131 -2.45 0.52 -5.60
CA LYS A 131 -2.53 -0.56 -6.60
C LYS A 131 -2.11 -0.13 -7.99
N GLY A 132 -1.75 -1.11 -8.81
CA GLY A 132 -1.32 -0.93 -10.19
C GLY A 132 -0.02 -0.13 -10.34
N LYS A 133 0.33 0.19 -11.60
CA LYS A 133 1.59 0.86 -11.94
C LYS A 133 1.70 2.28 -11.37
N ASN A 134 0.57 3.01 -11.32
CA ASN A 134 0.56 4.34 -10.73
C ASN A 134 0.81 4.27 -9.22
N GLY A 135 0.16 3.32 -8.53
CA GLY A 135 0.38 3.10 -7.11
C GLY A 135 1.81 2.67 -6.78
N GLU A 136 2.43 1.86 -7.63
CA GLU A 136 3.84 1.49 -7.51
C GLU A 136 4.76 2.73 -7.55
N GLN A 137 4.54 3.64 -8.51
CA GLN A 137 5.30 4.89 -8.59
C GLN A 137 5.08 5.77 -7.35
N LEU A 138 3.84 5.93 -6.90
CA LEU A 138 3.51 6.72 -5.72
C LEU A 138 4.16 6.16 -4.44
N ILE A 139 4.15 4.84 -4.26
CA ILE A 139 4.85 4.18 -3.15
C ILE A 139 6.36 4.40 -3.27
N HIS A 140 6.93 4.25 -4.46
CA HIS A 140 8.35 4.47 -4.70
C HIS A 140 8.76 5.90 -4.30
N ASP A 141 8.06 6.91 -4.82
CA ASP A 141 8.36 8.33 -4.54
C ASP A 141 8.22 8.63 -3.04
N PHE A 142 7.17 8.11 -2.41
CA PHE A 142 6.97 8.20 -0.96
C PHE A 142 8.15 7.60 -0.18
N THR A 143 8.59 6.41 -0.55
CA THR A 143 9.68 5.72 0.15
C THR A 143 11.02 6.40 -0.05
N LEU A 144 11.26 7.03 -1.20
CA LEU A 144 12.40 7.91 -1.40
C LEU A 144 12.33 9.13 -0.48
N SER A 145 11.16 9.75 -0.32
CA SER A 145 11.01 10.88 0.60
C SER A 145 11.29 10.49 2.06
N LEU A 146 10.91 9.27 2.47
CA LEU A 146 11.23 8.75 3.81
C LEU A 146 12.74 8.64 4.04
N THR A 147 13.49 8.13 3.06
CA THR A 147 14.94 7.90 3.21
C THR A 147 15.76 9.18 3.15
N HIS A 148 15.36 10.16 2.33
CA HIS A 148 16.09 11.43 2.19
C HIS A 148 15.78 12.44 3.31
N SER A 149 14.71 12.23 4.09
CA SER A 149 14.35 13.10 5.21
C SER A 149 15.05 12.72 6.53
N CYS A 150 15.91 11.69 6.50
CA CYS A 150 16.68 11.20 7.64
C CYS A 150 18.16 11.64 7.63
N GLU A 151 18.57 12.49 6.69
CA GLU A 151 19.88 13.18 6.66
C GLU A 151 19.76 14.62 7.17
#